data_AF-A0AAJ2NT03-F1
#
_entry.id   AF-A0AAJ2NT03-F1
#
_cell.length_a   1.000
_cell.length_b   1.000
_cell.length_c   1.000
_cell.angle_alpha   90.00
_cell.angle_beta   90.00
_cell.angle_gamma   90.00
#
_symmetry.space_group_name_H-M   'P 1'
#
loop_
_entity.id
_entity.type
_entity.pdbx_description
1 polymer ?
#
loop_
_entity_poly.entity_id
_entity_poly.type
_entity_poly.pdbx_seq_one_letter_code
_entity_poly.pdbx_strand_id
1 'polypeptide(L)'
;REIPTLEDRLRSRFEWGLITDITPPDLETRIAILRKKAKADGLDIPNEVMLYIANQIDSNIRELEGALIRVVAYSSLINKDIN
;
A
#
# COMPACT_ATOMS: atom_id res chain seq x y z
N ARG A 1 -8.13 -10.74 16.35
CA ARG A 1 -7.86 -12.01 15.63
C ARG A 1 -7.02 -12.87 16.55
N GLU A 2 -7.56 -13.97 17.06
CA GLU A 2 -6.82 -14.90 17.91
C GLU A 2 -5.92 -15.80 17.05
N ILE A 3 -4.69 -16.07 17.51
CA ILE A 3 -3.77 -17.04 16.90
C ILE A 3 -3.93 -18.34 17.73
N PRO A 4 -4.72 -19.32 17.27
CA PRO A 4 -5.17 -20.43 18.11
C PRO A 4 -4.04 -21.38 18.54
N THR A 5 -2.95 -21.42 17.79
CA THR A 5 -1.81 -22.33 17.98
C THR A 5 -0.69 -21.76 18.85
N LEU A 6 -0.84 -20.54 19.39
CA LEU A 6 0.21 -19.88 20.15
C LEU A 6 0.14 -20.26 21.65
N GLU A 7 1.29 -20.58 22.27
CA GLU A 7 1.37 -20.83 23.71
C GLU A 7 1.03 -19.59 24.56
N ASP A 8 0.37 -19.79 25.71
CA ASP A 8 -0.06 -18.71 26.61
C ASP A 8 1.06 -17.74 27.01
N ARG A 9 2.27 -18.26 27.28
CA ARG A 9 3.42 -17.43 27.65
C ARG A 9 3.83 -16.45 26.54
N LEU A 10 3.63 -16.80 25.27
CA LEU A 10 3.93 -15.93 24.13
C LEU A 10 2.84 -14.89 23.95
N ARG A 11 1.57 -15.25 24.17
CA ARG A 11 0.45 -14.29 24.18
C ARG A 11 0.68 -13.18 25.20
N SER A 12 0.94 -13.53 26.46
CA SER A 12 1.19 -12.53 27.51
C SER A 12 2.40 -11.64 27.18
N ARG A 13 3.45 -12.17 26.53
CA ARG A 13 4.60 -11.36 26.11
C ARG A 13 4.26 -10.34 25.02
N PHE A 14 3.42 -10.71 24.04
CA PHE A 14 2.96 -9.77 23.01
C PHE A 14 2.04 -8.67 23.57
N GLU A 15 1.27 -8.99 24.62
CA GLU A 15 0.38 -8.04 25.30
C GLU A 15 1.10 -7.06 26.24
N TRP A 16 2.32 -7.37 26.67
CA TRP A 16 3.11 -6.49 27.54
C TRP A 16 3.77 -5.31 26.81
N GLY A 17 3.62 -5.24 25.50
CA GLY A 17 4.08 -4.11 24.68
C GLY A 17 2.98 -3.09 24.38
N LEU A 18 3.35 -2.01 23.68
CA LEU A 18 2.38 -1.09 23.09
C LEU A 18 1.69 -1.79 21.91
N ILE A 19 0.46 -2.25 22.11
CA ILE A 19 -0.37 -2.74 21.03
C ILE A 19 -1.09 -1.54 20.41
N THR A 20 -0.96 -1.39 19.09
CA THR A 20 -1.76 -0.43 18.31
C THR A 20 -2.40 -1.17 17.17
N ASP A 21 -3.67 -0.86 16.92
CA ASP A 21 -4.37 -1.40 15.77
C ASP A 21 -3.87 -0.74 14.48
N ILE A 22 -3.76 -1.54 13.42
CA ILE A 22 -3.51 -1.05 12.06
C ILE A 22 -4.84 -1.10 11.32
N THR A 23 -5.34 0.07 10.93
CA THR A 23 -6.54 0.20 10.12
C THR A 23 -6.18 0.40 8.65
N PRO A 24 -7.08 0.09 7.71
CA PRO A 24 -6.92 0.47 6.32
C PRO A 24 -6.74 2.01 6.21
N PRO A 25 -5.80 2.47 5.37
CA PRO A 25 -5.59 3.90 5.15
C PRO A 25 -6.79 4.54 4.42
N ASP A 26 -7.09 5.79 4.76
CA ASP A 26 -8.03 6.62 4.00
C ASP A 26 -7.50 6.96 2.59
N LEU A 27 -8.35 7.55 1.75
CA LEU A 27 -8.00 7.89 0.36
C LEU A 27 -6.76 8.79 0.29
N GLU A 28 -6.68 9.79 1.15
CA GLU A 28 -5.55 10.73 1.18
C GLU A 28 -4.24 10.01 1.51
N THR A 29 -4.27 9.13 2.52
CA THR A 29 -3.14 8.31 2.95
C THR A 29 -2.74 7.34 1.85
N ARG A 30 -3.70 6.74 1.12
CA ARG A 30 -3.38 5.88 -0.03
C ARG A 30 -2.67 6.63 -1.15
N ILE A 31 -3.11 7.84 -1.47
CA ILE A 31 -2.42 8.72 -2.44
C ILE A 31 -1.02 9.07 -1.94
N ALA A 32 -0.86 9.37 -0.65
CA ALA A 32 0.44 9.67 -0.06
C ALA A 32 1.40 8.47 -0.11
N ILE A 33 0.90 7.26 0.11
CA ILE A 33 1.67 6.01 -0.03
C ILE A 33 2.15 5.86 -1.48
N LEU A 34 1.24 5.97 -2.46
CA LEU A 34 1.58 5.88 -3.88
C LEU A 34 2.61 6.93 -4.30
N ARG A 35 2.43 8.18 -3.87
CA ARG A 35 3.36 9.28 -4.16
C ARG A 35 4.74 9.05 -3.55
N LYS A 36 4.79 8.56 -2.31
CA LYS A 36 6.04 8.21 -1.63
C LYS A 36 6.76 7.09 -2.38
N LYS A 37 6.02 6.08 -2.85
CA LYS A 37 6.56 4.96 -3.64
C LYS A 37 7.09 5.42 -5.00
N ALA A 38 6.30 6.18 -5.76
CA ALA A 38 6.71 6.73 -7.05
C ALA A 38 7.99 7.58 -6.92
N LYS A 39 8.05 8.45 -5.91
CA LYS A 39 9.24 9.27 -5.62
C LYS A 39 10.47 8.43 -5.26
N ALA A 40 10.30 7.37 -4.48
CA ALA A 40 11.40 6.46 -4.13
C ALA A 40 11.95 5.72 -5.35
N ASP A 41 11.09 5.43 -6.32
CA ASP A 41 11.43 4.74 -7.56
C ASP A 41 11.84 5.71 -8.69
N GLY A 42 11.87 7.03 -8.43
CA GLY A 42 12.24 8.06 -9.42
C GLY A 42 11.24 8.25 -10.55
N LEU A 43 9.97 7.88 -10.32
CA LEU A 43 8.90 7.91 -11.30
C LEU A 43 8.12 9.23 -11.20
N ASP A 44 7.90 9.86 -12.35
CA ASP A 44 6.96 10.97 -12.47
C ASP A 44 5.62 10.42 -12.94
N ILE A 45 4.61 10.49 -12.08
CA ILE A 45 3.29 9.90 -12.31
C ILE A 45 2.24 10.99 -12.07
N PRO A 46 1.34 11.25 -13.04
CA PRO A 46 0.27 12.22 -12.86
C PRO A 46 -0.59 11.95 -11.62
N ASN A 47 -1.00 13.01 -10.95
CA ASN A 47 -1.86 12.92 -9.75
C ASN A 47 -3.20 12.24 -10.06
N GLU A 48 -3.73 12.40 -11.27
CA GLU A 48 -4.99 11.77 -11.68
C GLU A 48 -4.89 10.24 -11.73
N VAL A 49 -3.74 9.71 -12.15
CA VAL A 49 -3.46 8.27 -12.15
C VAL A 49 -3.30 7.75 -10.73
N MET A 50 -2.61 8.49 -9.85
CA MET A 50 -2.53 8.12 -8.43
C MET A 50 -3.91 8.11 -7.77
N LEU A 51 -4.73 9.12 -8.04
CA LEU A 51 -6.09 9.23 -7.54
C LEU A 51 -6.97 8.08 -8.06
N TYR A 52 -6.84 7.74 -9.34
CA TYR A 52 -7.56 6.62 -9.95
C TYR A 52 -7.20 5.31 -9.25
N ILE A 53 -5.91 4.99 -9.13
CA ILE A 53 -5.44 3.77 -8.46
C ILE A 53 -5.94 3.72 -7.00
N ALA A 54 -5.83 4.83 -6.26
CA ALA A 54 -6.23 4.91 -4.85
C ALA A 54 -7.76 4.78 -4.64
N ASN A 55 -8.58 5.11 -5.64
CA ASN A 55 -10.03 4.89 -5.59
C ASN A 55 -10.43 3.44 -5.92
N GLN A 56 -9.62 2.71 -6.69
CA GLN A 56 -9.93 1.32 -7.05
C GLN A 56 -9.50 0.30 -5.98
N ILE A 57 -8.55 0.66 -5.11
CA ILE A 57 -7.97 -0.25 -4.12
C ILE A 57 -7.94 0.41 -2.74
N ASP A 58 -8.72 -0.11 -1.81
CA ASP A 58 -8.88 0.41 -0.44
C ASP A 58 -8.55 -0.59 0.68
N SER A 59 -8.39 -1.87 0.34
CA SER A 59 -8.31 -2.96 1.32
C SER A 59 -6.90 -3.40 1.69
N ASN A 60 -5.92 -3.28 0.77
CA ASN A 60 -4.58 -3.83 0.94
C ASN A 60 -3.50 -2.94 0.30
N ILE A 61 -2.58 -2.42 1.12
CA ILE A 61 -1.48 -1.55 0.67
C ILE A 61 -0.57 -2.26 -0.34
N ARG A 62 -0.35 -3.58 -0.21
CA ARG A 62 0.47 -4.32 -1.17
C ARG A 62 -0.19 -4.38 -2.55
N GLU A 63 -1.51 -4.53 -2.60
CA GLU A 63 -2.24 -4.53 -3.88
C GLU A 63 -2.23 -3.13 -4.51
N LEU A 64 -2.36 -2.09 -3.68
CA LEU A 64 -2.27 -0.68 -4.09
C LEU A 64 -0.93 -0.38 -4.76
N GLU A 65 0.19 -0.73 -4.10
CA GLU A 65 1.54 -0.57 -4.66
C GLU A 65 1.77 -1.46 -5.89
N GLY A 66 1.25 -2.69 -5.86
CA GLY A 66 1.32 -3.61 -6.99
C GLY A 66 0.61 -3.07 -8.24
N ALA A 67 -0.50 -2.35 -8.08
CA ALA A 67 -1.20 -1.70 -9.19
C ALA A 67 -0.34 -0.60 -9.82
N LEU A 68 0.32 0.22 -9.00
CA LEU A 68 1.26 1.24 -9.48
C LEU A 68 2.37 0.61 -10.33
N ILE A 69 2.99 -0.45 -9.81
CA ILE A 69 4.07 -1.17 -10.51
C ILE A 69 3.58 -1.71 -11.86
N ARG A 70 2.36 -2.28 -11.92
CA ARG A 70 1.80 -2.80 -13.17
C ARG A 70 1.58 -1.69 -14.20
N VAL A 71 1.05 -0.53 -13.80
CA VAL A 71 0.84 0.61 -14.70
C VAL A 71 2.17 1.10 -15.28
N VAL A 72 3.19 1.24 -14.43
CA VAL A 72 4.53 1.68 -14.84
C VAL A 72 5.19 0.67 -15.77
N ALA A 73 5.12 -0.62 -15.43
CA ALA A 73 5.66 -1.68 -16.28
C ALA A 73 4.98 -1.72 -17.65
N TYR A 74 3.65 -1.58 -17.69
CA TYR A 74 2.90 -1.54 -18.93
C TYR A 74 3.29 -0.35 -19.81
N SER A 75 3.35 0.86 -19.24
CA SER A 75 3.81 2.08 -19.91
C SER A 75 5.22 1.92 -20.51
N SER A 76 6.15 1.32 -19.75
CA SER A 76 7.50 1.03 -20.20
C SER A 76 7.55 0.03 -21.35
N LEU A 77 6.73 -1.03 -21.31
CA LEU A 77 6.68 -2.06 -22.37
C LEU A 77 6.13 -1.51 -23.70
N ILE A 78 5.15 -0.60 -23.64
CA ILE A 78 4.54 0.00 -24.83
C ILE A 78 5.22 1.31 -25.27
N ASN A 79 6.21 1.77 -24.50
CA ASN A 79 6.94 3.03 -24.69
C ASN A 79 5.99 4.24 -24.85
N LYS A 80 5.01 4.36 -23.94
CA LYS A 80 4.09 5.50 -23.87
C LYS A 80 4.08 6.09 -22.47
N ASP A 81 4.00 7.40 -22.39
CA ASP A 81 3.89 8.11 -21.12
C ASP A 81 2.59 7.75 -20.38
N ILE A 82 2.68 7.76 -19.06
CA ILE A 82 1.55 7.58 -18.16
C ILE A 82 0.74 8.89 -18.18
N ASN A 83 -0.48 8.85 -18.72
CA ASN A 83 -1.44 9.96 -18.74
C ASN A 83 -2.81 9.43 -18.32
#